data_AF-A0A831QI04-F1
#
_entry.id   AF-A0A831QI04-F1
#
_cell.length_a   1.000
_cell.length_b   1.000
_cell.length_c   1.000
_cell.angle_alpha   90.00
_cell.angle_beta   90.00
_cell.angle_gamma   90.00
#
_symmetry.space_group_name_H-M   'P 1'
#
loop_
_entity.id
_entity.type
_entity.pdbx_description
1 polymer ?
#
loop_
_entity_poly.entity_id
_entity_poly.type
_entity_poly.pdbx_seq_one_letter_code
_entity_poly.pdbx_strand_id
1 'polypeptide(L)' 'KGHCFQKGHRIMVQIQSTWLPLIDRNPQKFTDIYHAQESDFQKATHRVYRSLEYPSHLKIRILK' A
#
# COMPACT_ATOMS: atom_id res chain seq x y z
N LYS A 1 22.59 -0.07 5.31
CA LYS A 1 22.42 -1.22 6.23
C LYS A 1 21.34 -2.14 5.67
N GLY A 2 21.53 -3.46 5.72
CA GLY A 2 20.51 -4.46 5.35
C GLY A 2 19.75 -4.98 6.57
N HIS A 3 18.65 -5.72 6.34
CA HIS A 3 17.91 -6.43 7.39
C HIS A 3 18.13 -7.94 7.26
N CYS A 4 18.26 -8.65 8.38
CA CYS A 4 18.41 -10.11 8.43
C CYS A 4 17.24 -10.71 9.22
N PHE A 5 16.42 -11.52 8.56
CA PHE A 5 15.38 -12.29 9.21
C PHE A 5 16.01 -13.53 9.85
N GLN A 6 15.98 -13.62 11.18
CA GLN A 6 16.62 -14.71 11.92
C GLN A 6 15.79 -15.99 11.90
N LYS A 7 16.38 -17.10 12.35
CA LYS A 7 15.66 -18.37 12.51
C LYS A 7 14.43 -18.18 13.38
N GLY A 8 13.27 -18.58 12.87
CA GLY A 8 11.98 -18.42 13.55
C GLY A 8 11.23 -17.14 13.19
N HIS A 9 11.86 -16.15 12.56
CA HIS A 9 11.18 -14.97 12.05
C HIS A 9 10.39 -15.28 10.77
N ARG A 10 9.40 -14.46 10.46
CA ARG A 10 8.60 -14.52 9.23
C ARG A 10 8.58 -13.16 8.56
N ILE A 11 8.53 -13.16 7.22
CA ILE A 11 8.26 -11.95 6.44
C ILE A 11 6.74 -11.78 6.39
N MET A 12 6.26 -10.61 6.77
CA MET A 12 4.85 -10.24 6.69
C MET A 12 4.71 -9.01 5.79
N VAL A 13 3.67 -8.99 4.96
CA VAL A 13 3.35 -7.86 4.08
C VAL A 13 1.97 -7.36 4.44
N GLN A 14 1.87 -6.06 4.73
CA GLN A 14 0.61 -5.36 4.96
C GLN A 14 0.39 -4.37 3.83
N ILE A 15 -0.84 -4.34 3.28
CA ILE A 15 -1.24 -3.44 2.20
C ILE A 15 -2.41 -2.60 2.73
N GLN A 16 -2.29 -1.29 2.59
CA GLN A 16 -3.28 -0.30 3.04
C GLN A 16 -3.35 0.86 2.03
N SER A 17 -4.53 1.45 1.90
CA SER A 17 -4.76 2.57 0.96
C SER A 17 -4.61 3.96 1.60
N THR A 18 -4.19 4.02 2.86
CA THR A 18 -4.08 5.27 3.65
C THR A 18 -2.94 5.16 4.66
N TRP A 19 -2.26 6.26 4.96
CA TRP A 19 -1.24 6.32 6.01
C TRP A 19 -1.30 7.64 6.78
N LEU A 20 -2.35 7.81 7.58
CA LEU A 20 -2.53 9.01 8.40
C LEU A 20 -1.71 8.93 9.71
N PRO A 21 -1.20 10.07 10.23
CA PRO A 21 -1.27 11.42 9.65
C PRO A 21 -0.08 11.77 8.74
N LEU A 22 0.78 10.79 8.41
CA LEU A 22 2.01 11.05 7.65
C LEU A 22 1.74 11.48 6.20
N ILE A 23 0.76 10.85 5.56
CA ILE A 23 0.32 11.15 4.20
C ILE A 23 -1.15 11.54 4.22
N ASP A 24 -1.49 12.62 3.53
CA ASP A 24 -2.87 13.11 3.42
C ASP A 24 -3.80 12.04 2.82
N ARG A 25 -5.06 12.10 3.24
CA ARG A 25 -6.09 11.17 2.75
C ARG A 25 -6.32 11.42 1.25
N ASN A 26 -6.25 10.37 0.44
CA ASN A 26 -6.68 10.45 -0.94
C ASN A 26 -8.23 10.49 -1.01
N PRO A 27 -8.85 11.48 -1.69
CA PRO A 27 -10.31 11.59 -1.85
C PRO A 27 -10.99 10.40 -2.53
N GLN A 28 -10.21 9.53 -3.18
CA GLN A 28 -10.67 8.44 -4.04
C GLN A 28 -11.51 8.93 -5.22
N LYS A 29 -11.24 10.16 -5.65
CA LYS A 29 -11.85 10.85 -6.77
C LYS A 29 -10.72 11.51 -7.56
N PHE A 30 -10.82 11.51 -8.88
CA PHE A 30 -9.83 12.17 -9.72
C PHE A 30 -10.05 13.68 -9.66
N THR A 31 -9.24 14.38 -8.87
CA THR A 31 -9.33 15.82 -8.59
C THR A 31 -7.96 16.35 -8.17
N ASP A 32 -7.84 17.67 -8.03
CA ASP A 32 -6.70 18.29 -7.35
C ASP A 32 -6.80 18.01 -5.84
N ILE A 33 -5.93 17.13 -5.34
CA ILE A 33 -5.95 16.63 -3.96
C ILE A 33 -5.67 17.76 -2.96
N TYR A 34 -4.83 18.73 -3.31
CA TYR A 34 -4.46 19.83 -2.40
C TYR A 34 -5.61 20.80 -2.12
N HIS A 35 -6.56 20.90 -3.05
CA HIS A 35 -7.74 21.76 -2.94
C HIS A 35 -9.04 20.97 -2.75
N ALA A 36 -8.95 19.67 -2.46
CA ALA A 36 -10.10 18.80 -2.28
C ALA A 36 -10.99 19.29 -1.14
N GLN A 37 -12.31 19.35 -1.40
CA GLN A 37 -13.30 19.71 -0.39
C GLN A 37 -13.80 18.45 0.33
N GLU A 38 -14.45 18.62 1.48
CA GLU A 38 -15.01 17.51 2.25
C GLU A 38 -15.93 16.61 1.40
N SER A 39 -16.72 17.21 0.50
CA SER A 39 -17.64 16.51 -0.40
C SER A 39 -16.95 15.71 -1.51
N ASP A 40 -15.64 15.91 -1.75
CA ASP A 40 -14.89 15.12 -2.72
C ASP A 40 -14.47 13.75 -2.17
N PHE A 41 -14.44 13.60 -0.85
CA PHE A 41 -14.04 12.36 -0.20
C PHE A 41 -15.16 11.33 -0.27
N GLN A 42 -14.90 10.24 -0.97
CA GLN A 42 -15.82 9.12 -1.08
C GLN A 42 -15.19 7.81 -0.59
N LYS A 43 -16.03 6.89 -0.12
CA LYS A 43 -15.59 5.54 0.20
C LYS A 43 -15.23 4.81 -1.10
N ALA A 44 -14.11 4.10 -1.08
CA ALA A 44 -13.73 3.21 -2.16
C ALA A 44 -13.53 1.79 -1.62
N THR A 45 -13.90 0.82 -2.45
CA THR A 45 -13.61 -0.60 -2.21
C THR A 45 -12.40 -0.99 -3.04
N HIS A 46 -11.25 -1.13 -2.39
CA HIS A 46 -10.02 -1.60 -3.03
C HIS A 46 -9.92 -3.13 -2.94
N ARG A 47 -9.34 -3.75 -3.98
CA ARG A 47 -9.07 -5.19 -4.01
C ARG A 47 -7.67 -5.43 -4.55
N VAL A 48 -6.92 -6.27 -3.83
CA VAL A 48 -5.61 -6.75 -4.29
C VAL A 48 -5.81 -8.08 -5.01
N TYR A 49 -5.50 -8.11 -6.30
CA TYR A 49 -5.48 -9.34 -7.09
C TYR A 49 -4.14 -10.05 -6.94
N ARG A 50 -4.17 -11.38 -6.83
CA ARG A 50 -3.00 -12.24 -6.56
C ARG A 50 -3.13 -13.61 -7.23
N SER A 51 -3.59 -13.62 -8.47
CA SER A 51 -3.77 -14.84 -9.30
C SER A 51 -2.59 -15.01 -10.27
N LEU A 52 -2.59 -16.08 -11.08
CA LEU A 52 -1.59 -16.27 -12.13
C LEU A 52 -1.68 -15.18 -13.23
N GLU A 53 -2.90 -14.76 -13.57
CA GLU A 53 -3.15 -13.68 -14.52
C GLU A 53 -2.76 -12.29 -13.96
N TYR A 54 -2.94 -12.10 -12.64
CA TYR A 54 -2.60 -10.86 -11.92
C TYR A 54 -1.62 -11.15 -10.77
N PRO A 55 -0.34 -11.42 -11.07
CA PRO A 55 0.62 -11.98 -10.11
C PRO A 55 1.30 -10.89 -9.27
N SER A 56 0.54 -10.17 -8.45
CA SER A 56 1.11 -9.19 -7.50
C SER A 56 2.12 -9.85 -6.57
N HIS A 57 3.35 -9.35 -6.53
CA HIS A 57 4.44 -9.89 -5.71
C HIS A 57 5.44 -8.80 -5.32
N LEU A 58 6.25 -9.07 -4.29
CA LEU A 58 7.40 -8.23 -3.93
C LEU A 58 8.69 -8.85 -4.47
N LYS A 59 9.49 -8.07 -5.19
CA LYS A 59 10.84 -8.45 -5.58
C LYS A 59 11.82 -7.95 -4.52
N ILE A 60 12.41 -8.87 -3.76
CA ILE A 60 13.33 -8.55 -2.67
C ILE A 60 14.77 -8.83 -3.11
N ARG A 61 15.68 -7.88 -2.85
CA ARG A 61 17.12 -8.09 -3.05
C ARG A 61 17.67 -8.94 -1.90
N ILE A 62 18.08 -10.16 -2.20
CA ILE A 62 18.80 -11.03 -1.26
C ILE A 62 20.28 -10.69 -1.33
N LEU A 63 20.89 -10.42 -0.18
CA LEU A 63 22.33 -10.23 -0.04
C LEU A 63 22.92 -11.56 0.46
N LYS A 64 24.03 -11.98 -0.15
CA LYS A 64 24.81 -13.13 0.30
C LYS A 64 25.92 -12.65 1.22
#